data_AF-A0A432I055-F1
#
_entry.id   AF-A0A432I055-F1
#
_cell.length_a   1.000
_cell.length_b   1.000
_cell.length_c   1.000
_cell.angle_alpha   90.00
_cell.angle_beta   90.00
_cell.angle_gamma   90.00
#
_symmetry.space_group_name_H-M   'P 1'
#
loop_
_entity.id
_entity.type
_entity.pdbx_description
1 polymer ?
#
loop_
_entity_poly.entity_id
_entity_poly.type
_entity_poly.pdbx_seq_one_letter_code
_entity_poly.pdbx_strand_id
1 'polypeptide(L)'
;YADALRDDGLRGARLGVLREMSDETADPEVIQRFDEAIADLRRLGAVVVDPVALSESQARPNDGSGRARCSRFRFDLNAYLASLGPNAPVKTLSDIVASRQVHPTIRQRLASGLEVELPPDEQPGCAQQATRDEQLRARVRAVLGEHELDALIFPTWDNPPRLIGDLNSPHGNNSQQLSPPTGFPALSVPMGYVGDGLPVGLQILGDAWSEQTLIAIAYTYEQGTRHRVAPPSTPPLD
;
A
#
# COMPACT_ATOMS: atom_id res chain seq x y z
N TYR A 1 -13.95 11.97 -12.12
CA TYR A 1 -14.47 11.01 -11.11
C TYR A 1 -15.55 11.57 -10.19
N ALA A 2 -16.02 12.83 -10.31
CA ALA A 2 -17.12 13.31 -9.46
C ALA A 2 -18.40 12.47 -9.60
N ASP A 3 -18.69 11.99 -10.82
CA ASP A 3 -19.81 11.09 -11.11
C ASP A 3 -19.71 9.72 -10.43
N ALA A 4 -18.54 9.38 -9.86
CA ALA A 4 -18.32 8.15 -9.11
C ALA A 4 -18.75 8.26 -7.63
N LEU A 5 -19.04 9.47 -7.13
CA LEU A 5 -19.49 9.70 -5.76
C LEU A 5 -20.98 9.34 -5.62
N ARG A 6 -21.26 8.04 -5.63
CA ARG A 6 -22.63 7.50 -5.55
C ARG A 6 -22.90 6.86 -4.21
N ASP A 7 -24.09 7.10 -3.65
CA ASP A 7 -24.52 6.51 -2.37
C ASP A 7 -24.84 5.00 -2.44
N ASP A 8 -24.77 4.40 -3.64
CA ASP A 8 -25.13 3.01 -3.89
C ASP A 8 -24.00 2.20 -4.58
N GLY A 9 -22.78 2.70 -4.56
CA GLY A 9 -21.61 2.06 -5.18
C GLY A 9 -21.26 0.68 -4.60
N LEU A 10 -21.74 0.34 -3.40
CA LEU A 10 -21.60 -1.00 -2.82
C LEU A 10 -22.73 -1.96 -3.20
N ARG A 11 -23.86 -1.48 -3.72
CA ARG A 11 -25.01 -2.36 -4.02
C ARG A 11 -24.66 -3.34 -5.14
N GLY A 12 -24.52 -4.61 -4.78
CA GLY A 12 -24.14 -5.68 -5.70
C GLY A 12 -22.65 -5.74 -6.03
N ALA A 13 -21.83 -4.82 -5.49
CA ALA A 13 -20.38 -4.87 -5.64
C ALA A 13 -19.83 -6.14 -4.98
N ARG A 14 -18.90 -6.82 -5.63
CA ARG A 14 -18.34 -8.10 -5.21
C ARG A 14 -16.93 -7.90 -4.67
N LEU A 15 -16.73 -8.16 -3.38
CA LEU A 15 -15.48 -7.88 -2.68
C LEU A 15 -14.85 -9.17 -2.16
N GLY A 16 -13.58 -9.41 -2.47
CA GLY A 16 -12.82 -10.55 -1.96
C GLY A 16 -11.97 -10.17 -0.75
N VAL A 17 -12.08 -10.92 0.34
CA VAL A 17 -11.32 -10.68 1.57
C VAL A 17 -9.98 -11.40 1.55
N LEU A 18 -8.88 -10.65 1.47
CA LEU A 18 -7.53 -11.21 1.52
C LEU A 18 -7.03 -11.35 2.97
N ARG A 19 -7.50 -12.39 3.67
CA ARG A 19 -7.07 -12.68 5.05
C ARG A 19 -5.56 -12.92 5.18
N GLU A 20 -4.95 -13.50 4.14
CA GLU A 20 -3.50 -13.76 4.04
C GLU A 20 -2.62 -12.50 3.95
N MET A 21 -3.22 -11.30 4.01
CA MET A 21 -2.49 -10.04 4.16
C MET A 21 -2.19 -9.74 5.63
N SER A 22 -2.85 -10.37 6.59
CA SER A 22 -2.53 -10.24 8.01
C SER A 22 -1.93 -11.56 8.50
N ASP A 23 -0.71 -11.53 9.02
CA ASP A 23 -0.04 -12.71 9.55
C ASP A 23 -0.37 -12.97 11.03
N GLU A 24 0.24 -13.98 11.64
CA GLU A 24 0.03 -14.33 13.04
C GLU A 24 0.46 -13.24 14.05
N THR A 25 1.20 -12.23 13.59
CA THR A 25 1.65 -11.10 14.41
C THR A 25 0.73 -9.89 14.30
N ALA A 26 -0.32 -9.96 13.48
CA ALA A 26 -1.32 -8.91 13.36
C ALA A 26 -1.97 -8.56 14.70
N ASP A 27 -2.23 -7.27 14.90
CA ASP A 27 -2.86 -6.76 16.10
C ASP A 27 -4.33 -7.20 16.18
N PRO A 28 -4.75 -7.85 17.28
CA PRO A 28 -6.12 -8.36 17.39
C PRO A 28 -7.21 -7.31 17.30
N GLU A 29 -6.97 -6.07 17.76
CA GLU A 29 -7.95 -4.99 17.63
C GLU A 29 -8.08 -4.54 16.17
N VAL A 30 -6.98 -4.51 15.41
CA VAL A 30 -7.02 -4.22 13.97
C VAL A 30 -7.82 -5.30 13.22
N ILE A 31 -7.61 -6.57 13.54
CA ILE A 31 -8.39 -7.68 12.97
C ILE A 31 -9.87 -7.55 13.32
N GLN A 32 -10.19 -7.20 14.58
CA GLN A 32 -11.56 -6.96 14.99
C GLN A 32 -12.20 -5.81 14.19
N ARG A 33 -11.51 -4.67 14.02
CA ARG A 33 -12.02 -3.55 13.20
C ARG A 33 -12.23 -3.97 11.75
N PHE A 34 -11.36 -4.84 11.22
CA PHE A 34 -11.51 -5.35 9.87
C PHE A 34 -12.73 -6.26 9.72
N ASP A 35 -13.02 -7.12 10.70
CA ASP A 35 -14.24 -7.94 10.71
C ASP A 35 -15.51 -7.10 10.79
N GLU A 36 -15.50 -6.03 11.59
CA GLU A 36 -16.58 -5.04 11.65
C GLU A 36 -16.77 -4.32 10.31
N ALA A 37 -15.67 -3.91 9.66
CA ALA A 37 -15.70 -3.29 8.34
C ALA A 37 -16.32 -4.22 7.28
N ILE A 38 -15.99 -5.51 7.31
CA ILE A 38 -16.59 -6.52 6.43
C ILE A 38 -18.11 -6.64 6.68
N ALA A 39 -18.54 -6.60 7.94
CA ALA A 39 -19.96 -6.59 8.27
C ALA A 39 -20.67 -5.32 7.75
N ASP A 40 -20.04 -4.16 7.85
CA ASP A 40 -20.54 -2.90 7.29
C ASP A 40 -20.65 -2.94 5.77
N LEU A 41 -19.66 -3.48 5.07
CA LEU A 41 -19.71 -3.65 3.61
C LEU A 41 -20.91 -4.51 3.19
N ARG A 42 -21.15 -5.63 3.88
CA ARG A 42 -22.32 -6.49 3.65
C ARG A 42 -23.63 -5.74 3.91
N ARG A 43 -23.71 -5.02 5.03
CA ARG A 43 -24.89 -4.21 5.41
C ARG A 43 -25.20 -3.13 4.36
N LEU A 44 -24.18 -2.54 3.75
CA LEU A 44 -24.29 -1.54 2.70
C LEU A 44 -24.57 -2.12 1.31
N GLY A 45 -24.71 -3.45 1.20
CA GLY A 45 -25.20 -4.13 0.00
C GLY A 45 -24.13 -4.81 -0.85
N ALA A 46 -22.88 -4.88 -0.39
CA ALA A 46 -21.84 -5.64 -1.07
C ALA A 46 -22.01 -7.14 -0.86
N VAL A 47 -21.67 -7.90 -1.90
CA VAL A 47 -21.48 -9.35 -1.82
C VAL A 47 -20.02 -9.60 -1.45
N VAL A 48 -19.78 -10.19 -0.28
CA VAL A 48 -18.41 -10.40 0.21
C VAL A 48 -18.04 -11.88 0.18
N VAL A 49 -16.97 -12.22 -0.53
CA VAL A 49 -16.34 -13.55 -0.59
C VAL A 49 -15.17 -13.58 0.39
N ASP A 50 -15.25 -14.41 1.43
CA ASP A 50 -14.30 -14.44 2.54
C ASP A 50 -13.99 -15.88 2.99
N PRO A 51 -12.74 -16.36 2.90
CA PRO A 51 -11.57 -15.70 2.34
C PRO A 51 -11.43 -15.90 0.82
N VAL A 52 -10.64 -15.02 0.18
CA VAL A 52 -9.94 -15.32 -1.08
C VAL A 52 -8.43 -15.33 -0.83
N ALA A 53 -7.67 -16.03 -1.67
CA ALA A 53 -6.23 -16.22 -1.48
C ALA A 53 -5.48 -16.01 -2.80
N LEU A 54 -4.31 -15.39 -2.77
CA LEU A 54 -3.41 -15.30 -3.93
C LEU A 54 -2.54 -16.56 -4.05
N SER A 55 -2.32 -17.30 -2.96
CA SER A 55 -1.79 -18.68 -2.92
C SER A 55 -0.59 -19.05 -3.83
N GLU A 56 0.25 -18.08 -4.22
CA GLU A 56 1.59 -18.29 -4.78
C GLU A 56 2.60 -17.36 -4.08
N SER A 57 3.31 -17.88 -3.08
CA SER A 57 4.33 -17.13 -2.33
C SER A 57 5.43 -16.55 -3.22
N GLN A 58 5.66 -17.18 -4.39
CA GLN A 58 6.67 -16.77 -5.36
C GLN A 58 6.38 -15.41 -6.02
N ALA A 59 5.13 -14.93 -6.01
CA ALA A 59 4.77 -13.66 -6.63
C ALA A 59 4.93 -12.45 -5.67
N ARG A 60 5.10 -12.67 -4.36
CA ARG A 60 5.19 -11.56 -3.39
C ARG A 60 6.60 -10.93 -3.37
N PRO A 61 6.72 -9.58 -3.36
CA PRO A 61 8.02 -8.91 -3.41
C PRO A 61 8.95 -9.16 -2.21
N ASN A 62 8.40 -9.48 -1.04
CA ASN A 62 9.12 -9.60 0.24
C ASN A 62 8.86 -10.96 0.91
N ASP A 63 9.02 -12.05 0.17
CA ASP A 63 8.91 -13.42 0.72
C ASP A 63 10.17 -13.91 1.47
N GLY A 64 11.09 -13.00 1.84
CA GLY A 64 12.33 -13.34 2.55
C GLY A 64 13.37 -14.11 1.73
N SER A 65 13.13 -14.37 0.44
CA SER A 65 13.97 -15.24 -0.40
C SER A 65 15.31 -14.66 -0.86
N GLY A 66 15.68 -13.45 -0.43
CA GLY A 66 16.95 -12.82 -0.81
C GLY A 66 17.09 -12.50 -2.30
N ARG A 67 15.96 -12.41 -3.03
CA ARG A 67 15.95 -12.13 -4.47
C ARG A 67 16.64 -10.83 -4.85
N ALA A 68 17.26 -10.83 -6.02
CA ALA A 68 17.84 -9.63 -6.61
C ALA A 68 16.77 -8.53 -6.77
N ARG A 69 17.08 -7.35 -6.23
CA ARG A 69 16.21 -6.17 -6.24
C ARG A 69 16.65 -5.20 -7.32
N CYS A 70 15.68 -4.56 -7.97
CA CYS A 70 15.97 -3.45 -8.87
C CYS A 70 16.31 -2.20 -8.06
N SER A 71 17.59 -1.82 -8.03
CA SER A 71 18.05 -0.67 -7.25
C SER A 71 18.22 0.54 -8.15
N ARG A 72 17.15 1.33 -8.28
CA ARG A 72 17.10 2.45 -9.24
C ARG A 72 17.44 3.81 -8.63
N PHE A 73 17.37 3.92 -7.31
CA PHE A 73 17.36 5.19 -6.58
C PHE A 73 18.46 6.17 -7.00
N ARG A 74 19.73 5.72 -7.07
CA ARG A 74 20.87 6.57 -7.50
C ARG A 74 20.65 7.16 -8.89
N PHE A 75 20.26 6.32 -9.85
CA PHE A 75 20.13 6.69 -11.25
C PHE A 75 18.91 7.59 -11.47
N ASP A 76 17.76 7.21 -10.91
CA ASP A 76 16.52 8.00 -11.00
C ASP A 76 16.69 9.38 -10.33
N LEU A 77 17.33 9.44 -9.16
CA LEU A 77 17.59 10.70 -8.46
C LEU A 77 18.55 11.60 -9.25
N ASN A 78 19.64 11.04 -9.79
CA ASN A 78 20.58 11.81 -10.60
C ASN A 78 19.92 12.35 -11.88
N ALA A 79 19.08 11.53 -12.53
CA ALA A 79 18.31 11.95 -13.71
C ALA A 79 17.34 13.10 -13.37
N TYR A 80 16.64 12.99 -12.24
CA TYR A 80 15.79 14.06 -11.73
C TYR A 80 16.58 15.33 -11.42
N LEU A 81 17.70 15.24 -10.70
CA LEU A 81 18.52 16.42 -10.36
C LEU A 81 19.11 17.10 -11.60
N ALA A 82 19.48 16.32 -12.62
CA ALA A 82 19.94 16.85 -13.90
C ALA A 82 18.82 17.60 -14.65
N SER A 83 17.57 17.10 -14.59
CA SER A 83 16.44 17.74 -15.29
C SER A 83 16.04 19.10 -14.71
N LEU A 84 16.44 19.39 -13.46
CA LEU A 84 16.29 20.72 -12.83
C LEU A 84 17.23 21.78 -13.43
N GLY A 85 18.17 21.39 -14.29
CA GLY A 85 19.04 22.30 -15.03
C GLY A 85 20.25 22.85 -14.23
N PRO A 86 20.96 23.83 -14.79
CA PRO A 86 22.23 24.31 -14.24
C PRO A 86 22.09 24.99 -12.88
N ASN A 87 20.91 25.49 -12.52
CA ASN A 87 20.65 26.17 -11.26
C ASN A 87 20.28 25.23 -10.10
N ALA A 88 20.16 23.91 -10.35
CA ALA A 88 19.91 22.96 -9.26
C ALA A 88 21.02 23.03 -8.20
N PRO A 89 20.69 23.21 -6.91
CA PRO A 89 21.69 23.42 -5.84
C PRO A 89 22.53 22.18 -5.55
N VAL A 90 22.07 21.01 -6.01
CA VAL A 90 22.73 19.71 -5.86
C VAL A 90 22.54 18.95 -7.18
N LYS A 91 23.57 18.24 -7.68
CA LYS A 91 23.53 17.60 -9.00
C LYS A 91 23.39 16.09 -8.92
N THR A 92 23.87 15.48 -7.84
CA THR A 92 23.90 14.01 -7.72
C THR A 92 23.64 13.53 -6.29
N LEU A 93 23.32 12.24 -6.15
CA LEU A 93 23.33 11.55 -4.86
C LEU A 93 24.70 11.66 -4.16
N SER A 94 25.79 11.67 -4.93
CA SER A 94 27.15 11.82 -4.39
C SER A 94 27.30 13.17 -3.68
N ASP A 95 26.82 14.25 -4.29
CA ASP A 95 26.84 15.59 -3.70
C ASP A 95 26.00 15.63 -2.40
N ILE A 96 24.83 14.98 -2.39
CA ILE A 96 23.98 14.88 -1.19
C ILE A 96 24.75 14.19 -0.05
N VAL A 97 25.36 13.03 -0.32
CA VAL A 97 26.13 12.29 0.69
C VAL A 97 27.35 13.09 1.16
N ALA A 98 28.06 13.75 0.25
CA ALA A 98 29.24 14.55 0.54
C ALA A 98 28.91 15.81 1.36
N SER A 99 27.71 16.39 1.20
CA SER A 99 27.29 17.60 1.93
C SER A 99 27.30 17.41 3.45
N ARG A 100 27.09 16.17 3.93
CA ARG A 100 26.85 15.82 5.34
C ARG A 100 25.66 16.55 5.99
N GLN A 101 24.84 17.26 5.21
CA GLN A 101 23.62 17.96 5.63
C GLN A 101 22.40 17.02 5.63
N VAL A 102 22.63 15.76 6.01
CA VAL A 102 21.59 14.72 6.07
C VAL A 102 21.52 14.15 7.48
N HIS A 103 20.30 13.86 7.93
CA HIS A 103 20.06 13.29 9.24
C HIS A 103 20.80 11.95 9.41
N PRO A 104 21.41 11.64 10.58
CA PRO A 104 22.18 10.42 10.77
C PRO A 104 21.42 9.13 10.41
N THR A 105 20.12 9.07 10.66
CA THR A 105 19.29 7.88 10.41
C THR A 105 19.15 7.49 8.94
N ILE A 106 19.42 8.40 8.00
CA ILE A 106 19.33 8.12 6.56
C ILE A 106 20.71 8.00 5.88
N ARG A 107 21.80 8.32 6.58
CA ARG A 107 23.16 8.33 6.00
C ARG A 107 23.53 6.99 5.37
N GLN A 108 23.31 5.90 6.10
CA GLN A 108 23.63 4.56 5.61
C GLN A 108 22.83 4.21 4.35
N ARG A 109 21.53 4.53 4.31
CA ARG A 109 20.67 4.28 3.13
C ARG A 109 21.11 5.09 1.91
N LEU A 110 21.54 6.34 2.09
CA LEU A 110 22.06 7.15 0.99
C LEU A 110 23.42 6.63 0.52
N ALA A 111 24.30 6.23 1.44
CA ALA A 111 25.59 5.63 1.12
C ALA A 111 25.44 4.29 0.37
N SER A 112 24.55 3.40 0.80
CA SER A 112 24.27 2.14 0.08
C SER A 112 23.73 2.37 -1.33
N GLY A 113 23.06 3.51 -1.56
CA GLY A 113 22.65 3.90 -2.91
C GLY A 113 23.84 4.17 -3.85
N LEU A 114 24.98 4.63 -3.33
CA LEU A 114 26.20 4.85 -4.12
C LEU A 114 26.91 3.56 -4.49
N GLU A 115 26.69 2.47 -3.74
CA GLU A 115 27.26 1.14 -4.01
C GLU A 115 26.62 0.46 -5.23
N VAL A 116 25.49 0.99 -5.73
CA VAL A 116 24.86 0.48 -6.95
C VAL A 116 25.63 0.99 -8.17
N GLU A 117 26.32 0.08 -8.85
CA GLU A 117 27.19 0.39 -10.00
C GLU A 117 26.47 0.31 -11.35
N LEU A 118 25.64 -0.71 -11.56
CA LEU A 118 24.96 -0.95 -12.83
C LEU A 118 23.71 -0.07 -12.97
N PRO A 119 23.47 0.58 -14.13
CA PRO A 119 22.22 1.27 -14.39
C PRO A 119 21.03 0.29 -14.45
N PRO A 120 19.78 0.75 -14.25
CA PRO A 120 18.61 -0.14 -14.12
C PRO A 120 18.39 -1.12 -15.28
N ASP A 121 18.71 -0.73 -16.50
CA ASP A 121 18.60 -1.54 -17.72
C ASP A 121 19.65 -2.65 -17.81
N GLU A 122 20.77 -2.52 -17.09
CA GLU A 122 21.84 -3.53 -17.02
C GLU A 122 21.76 -4.39 -15.75
N GLN A 123 20.90 -4.05 -14.79
CA GLN A 123 20.72 -4.81 -13.56
C GLN A 123 19.88 -6.08 -13.78
N PRO A 124 20.40 -7.30 -13.54
CA PRO A 124 19.61 -8.53 -13.64
C PRO A 124 18.41 -8.53 -12.69
N GLY A 125 18.54 -7.87 -11.52
CA GLY A 125 17.45 -7.72 -10.55
C GLY A 125 16.25 -6.94 -11.09
N CYS A 126 16.44 -6.04 -12.06
CA CYS A 126 15.35 -5.29 -12.67
C CYS A 126 14.52 -6.14 -13.62
N ALA A 127 15.16 -6.93 -14.49
CA ALA A 127 14.44 -7.89 -15.35
C ALA A 127 13.67 -8.92 -14.51
N GLN A 128 14.30 -9.48 -13.48
CA GLN A 128 13.63 -10.45 -12.58
C GLN A 128 12.46 -9.82 -11.82
N GLN A 129 12.60 -8.57 -11.39
CA GLN A 129 11.51 -7.86 -10.73
C GLN A 129 10.33 -7.63 -11.68
N ALA A 130 10.58 -7.22 -12.93
CA ALA A 130 9.54 -7.04 -13.93
C ALA A 130 8.74 -8.33 -14.17
N THR A 131 9.41 -9.48 -14.27
CA THR A 131 8.76 -10.79 -14.39
C THR A 131 7.87 -11.12 -13.19
N ARG A 132 8.35 -10.88 -11.96
CA ARG A 132 7.56 -11.11 -10.74
C ARG A 132 6.34 -10.19 -10.66
N ASP A 133 6.51 -8.92 -11.01
CA ASP A 133 5.42 -7.95 -11.03
C ASP A 133 4.35 -8.37 -12.05
N GLU A 134 4.74 -8.90 -13.22
CA GLU A 134 3.82 -9.44 -14.22
C GLU A 134 3.08 -10.69 -13.73
N GLN A 135 3.79 -11.63 -13.08
CA GLN A 135 3.17 -12.81 -12.46
C GLN A 135 2.16 -12.41 -11.39
N LEU A 136 2.50 -11.43 -10.55
CA LEU A 136 1.60 -10.92 -9.51
C LEU A 136 0.36 -10.26 -10.13
N ARG A 137 0.52 -9.43 -11.19
CA ARG A 137 -0.63 -8.86 -11.93
C ARG A 137 -1.56 -9.95 -12.46
N ALA A 138 -0.99 -10.97 -13.10
CA ALA A 138 -1.75 -12.09 -13.64
C ALA A 138 -2.51 -12.83 -12.54
N ARG A 139 -1.86 -13.07 -11.39
CA ARG A 139 -2.50 -13.75 -10.26
C ARG A 139 -3.62 -12.93 -9.63
N VAL A 140 -3.40 -11.64 -9.39
CA VAL A 140 -4.46 -10.74 -8.86
C VAL A 140 -5.67 -10.73 -9.80
N ARG A 141 -5.45 -10.61 -11.12
CA ARG A 141 -6.54 -10.70 -12.11
C ARG A 141 -7.24 -12.05 -12.11
N ALA A 142 -6.50 -13.14 -11.96
CA ALA A 142 -7.09 -14.47 -11.87
C ALA A 142 -8.04 -14.57 -10.66
N VAL A 143 -7.63 -14.11 -9.46
CA VAL A 143 -8.51 -14.10 -8.28
C VAL A 143 -9.73 -13.20 -8.49
N LEU A 144 -9.54 -12.00 -9.07
CA LEU A 144 -10.66 -11.13 -9.40
C LEU A 144 -11.64 -11.83 -10.35
N GLY A 145 -11.15 -12.53 -11.37
CA GLY A 145 -11.98 -13.27 -12.33
C GLY A 145 -12.66 -14.52 -11.76
N GLU A 146 -11.96 -15.33 -10.97
CA GLU A 146 -12.44 -16.60 -10.37
C GLU A 146 -13.73 -16.42 -9.55
N HIS A 147 -13.87 -15.26 -8.92
CA HIS A 147 -14.99 -14.95 -8.04
C HIS A 147 -15.83 -13.76 -8.54
N GLU A 148 -15.59 -13.28 -9.75
CA GLU A 148 -16.24 -12.10 -10.36
C GLU A 148 -16.19 -10.89 -9.42
N LEU A 149 -15.02 -10.57 -8.89
CA LEU A 149 -14.83 -9.50 -7.90
C LEU A 149 -14.55 -8.16 -8.58
N ASP A 150 -15.11 -7.10 -8.01
CA ASP A 150 -14.78 -5.72 -8.35
C ASP A 150 -13.51 -5.24 -7.63
N ALA A 151 -13.25 -5.78 -6.43
CA ALA A 151 -12.11 -5.39 -5.62
C ALA A 151 -11.70 -6.47 -4.59
N LEU A 152 -10.43 -6.38 -4.17
CA LEU A 152 -9.88 -7.10 -3.02
C LEU A 152 -9.78 -6.13 -1.84
N ILE A 153 -10.06 -6.62 -0.63
CA ILE A 153 -10.02 -5.84 0.60
C ILE A 153 -9.16 -6.49 1.68
N PHE A 154 -8.43 -5.66 2.43
CA PHE A 154 -7.55 -6.06 3.54
C PHE A 154 -7.21 -4.83 4.42
N PRO A 155 -6.70 -5.02 5.65
CA PRO A 155 -6.19 -3.91 6.44
C PRO A 155 -5.02 -3.21 5.73
N THR A 156 -5.06 -1.88 5.65
CA THR A 156 -3.97 -1.08 5.05
C THR A 156 -2.65 -1.35 5.78
N TRP A 157 -2.74 -1.42 7.11
CA TRP A 157 -1.72 -1.87 8.05
C TRP A 157 -2.44 -2.78 9.05
N ASP A 158 -1.83 -3.91 9.41
CA ASP A 158 -2.39 -4.89 10.37
C ASP A 158 -1.87 -4.72 11.80
N ASN A 159 -1.03 -3.71 12.05
CA ASN A 159 -0.56 -3.35 13.38
C ASN A 159 -0.53 -1.81 13.55
N PRO A 160 -0.76 -1.30 14.77
CA PRO A 160 -0.51 0.09 15.12
C PRO A 160 0.95 0.52 14.86
N PRO A 161 1.20 1.83 14.68
CA PRO A 161 2.56 2.35 14.63
C PRO A 161 3.31 2.05 15.93
N ARG A 162 4.58 1.66 15.79
CA ARG A 162 5.47 1.46 16.94
C ARG A 162 5.79 2.78 17.63
N LEU A 163 6.13 2.68 18.91
CA LEU A 163 6.70 3.79 19.66
C LEU A 163 8.07 4.19 19.11
N ILE A 164 8.44 5.46 19.27
CA ILE A 164 9.75 5.96 18.84
C ILE A 164 10.84 5.19 19.59
N GLY A 165 11.74 4.56 18.83
CA GLY A 165 12.84 3.75 19.36
C GLY A 165 12.55 2.26 19.48
N ASP A 166 11.29 1.83 19.27
CA ASP A 166 10.96 0.40 19.20
C ASP A 166 11.25 -0.17 17.80
N LEU A 167 12.28 -1.01 17.75
CA LEU A 167 12.74 -1.66 16.53
C LEU A 167 12.30 -3.13 16.43
N ASN A 168 11.68 -3.69 17.46
CA ASN A 168 11.54 -5.14 17.63
C ASN A 168 10.09 -5.65 17.62
N SER A 169 9.11 -4.86 18.06
CA SER A 169 7.69 -5.30 18.04
C SER A 169 7.21 -5.57 16.61
N PRO A 170 6.08 -6.25 16.36
CA PRO A 170 5.51 -6.33 15.02
C PRO A 170 5.29 -4.94 14.38
N HIS A 171 5.20 -4.91 13.06
CA HIS A 171 4.78 -3.71 12.33
C HIS A 171 3.94 -4.16 11.16
N GLY A 172 2.88 -3.41 10.86
CA GLY A 172 2.13 -3.67 9.66
C GLY A 172 2.92 -3.21 8.46
N ASN A 173 2.82 -3.91 7.34
CA ASN A 173 3.41 -3.43 6.11
C ASN A 173 2.71 -4.15 4.95
N ASN A 174 1.41 -3.92 4.82
CA ASN A 174 0.58 -4.68 3.88
C ASN A 174 0.30 -3.87 2.63
N SER A 175 0.08 -2.55 2.79
CA SER A 175 -0.31 -1.63 1.73
C SER A 175 0.56 -1.67 0.47
N GLN A 176 1.87 -1.87 0.64
CA GLN A 176 2.87 -1.84 -0.41
C GLN A 176 3.14 -3.20 -1.08
N GLN A 177 2.49 -4.27 -0.61
CA GLN A 177 2.73 -5.62 -1.13
C GLN A 177 2.04 -5.90 -2.46
N LEU A 178 0.91 -5.24 -2.74
CA LEU A 178 0.10 -5.51 -3.95
C LEU A 178 0.06 -4.32 -4.91
N SER A 179 -0.45 -3.15 -4.49
CA SER A 179 -0.67 -2.02 -5.41
C SER A 179 0.62 -1.52 -6.09
N PRO A 180 1.73 -1.24 -5.38
CA PRO A 180 2.95 -0.78 -6.02
C PRO A 180 3.57 -1.75 -7.05
N PRO A 181 3.79 -3.05 -6.76
CA PRO A 181 4.36 -3.98 -7.75
C PRO A 181 3.39 -4.28 -8.90
N THR A 182 2.09 -4.39 -8.64
CA THR A 182 1.11 -4.60 -9.72
C THR A 182 0.88 -3.34 -10.57
N GLY A 183 1.13 -2.15 -10.01
CA GLY A 183 0.69 -0.89 -10.61
C GLY A 183 -0.84 -0.74 -10.65
N PHE A 184 -1.57 -1.57 -9.90
CA PHE A 184 -3.02 -1.48 -9.83
C PHE A 184 -3.47 -0.44 -8.80
N PRO A 185 -4.60 0.24 -9.04
CA PRO A 185 -5.10 1.27 -8.13
C PRO A 185 -5.57 0.66 -6.80
N ALA A 186 -5.28 1.36 -5.71
CA ALA A 186 -5.82 1.08 -4.40
C ALA A 186 -6.22 2.37 -3.68
N LEU A 187 -7.27 2.29 -2.86
CA LEU A 187 -7.71 3.34 -1.96
C LEU A 187 -7.67 2.83 -0.51
N SER A 188 -7.40 3.73 0.43
CA SER A 188 -7.54 3.45 1.86
C SER A 188 -8.59 4.39 2.44
N VAL A 189 -9.56 3.82 3.17
CA VAL A 189 -10.62 4.55 3.87
C VAL A 189 -10.63 4.17 5.35
N PRO A 190 -10.92 5.08 6.29
CA PRO A 190 -10.94 4.77 7.71
C PRO A 190 -11.97 3.68 8.04
N MET A 191 -11.55 2.67 8.81
CA MET A 191 -12.42 1.58 9.29
C MET A 191 -12.55 1.56 10.83
N GLY A 192 -12.15 2.64 11.48
CA GLY A 192 -12.24 2.81 12.93
C GLY A 192 -10.90 3.17 13.56
N TYR A 193 -10.79 2.84 14.83
CA TYR A 193 -9.65 3.16 15.69
C TYR A 193 -9.32 1.98 16.60
N VAL A 194 -8.06 1.90 17.01
CA VAL A 194 -7.52 0.91 17.97
C VAL A 194 -6.69 1.60 19.04
N GLY A 195 -6.50 0.95 20.18
CA GLY A 195 -5.74 1.48 21.31
C GLY A 195 -6.17 2.89 21.73
N ASP A 196 -5.20 3.78 21.93
CA ASP A 196 -5.41 5.18 22.35
C ASP A 196 -5.86 6.10 21.18
N GLY A 197 -6.81 5.64 20.37
CA GLY A 197 -7.39 6.43 19.28
C GLY A 197 -6.52 6.49 18.02
N LEU A 198 -5.77 5.41 17.73
CA LEU A 198 -4.98 5.30 16.51
C LEU A 198 -5.87 4.85 15.34
N PRO A 199 -5.98 5.63 14.25
CA PRO A 199 -6.85 5.29 13.14
C PRO A 199 -6.33 4.07 12.38
N VAL A 200 -7.25 3.21 11.95
CA VAL A 200 -6.96 2.07 11.08
C VAL A 200 -7.74 2.18 9.78
N GLY A 201 -7.16 1.70 8.69
CA GLY A 201 -7.71 1.86 7.35
C GLY A 201 -8.04 0.53 6.67
N LEU A 202 -9.15 0.49 5.96
CA LEU A 202 -9.52 -0.55 5.01
C LEU A 202 -8.91 -0.21 3.65
N GLN A 203 -8.04 -1.08 3.14
CA GLN A 203 -7.52 -0.96 1.79
C GLN A 203 -8.43 -1.69 0.80
N ILE A 204 -8.72 -1.04 -0.33
CA ILE A 204 -9.55 -1.54 -1.42
C ILE A 204 -8.69 -1.48 -2.70
N LEU A 205 -8.35 -2.64 -3.26
CA LEU A 205 -7.51 -2.81 -4.43
C LEU A 205 -8.36 -3.32 -5.61
N GLY A 206 -8.27 -2.69 -6.77
CA GLY A 206 -8.94 -3.13 -8.00
C GLY A 206 -7.96 -3.55 -9.10
N ASP A 207 -8.45 -3.90 -10.29
CA ASP A 207 -7.60 -4.05 -11.49
C ASP A 207 -7.16 -2.68 -12.02
N ALA A 208 -6.18 -2.65 -12.92
CA ALA A 208 -5.76 -1.46 -13.64
C ALA A 208 -6.96 -0.68 -14.21
N TRP A 209 -6.95 0.64 -14.01
CA TRP A 209 -7.97 1.58 -14.52
C TRP A 209 -9.37 1.46 -13.89
N SER A 210 -9.48 0.77 -12.75
CA SER A 210 -10.75 0.61 -12.02
C SER A 210 -11.05 1.75 -11.03
N GLU A 211 -10.35 2.89 -11.10
CA GLU A 211 -10.46 3.96 -10.09
C GLU A 211 -11.89 4.47 -9.91
N GLN A 212 -12.69 4.51 -10.99
CA GLN A 212 -14.10 4.90 -10.90
C GLN A 212 -14.91 3.93 -10.03
N THR A 213 -14.71 2.62 -10.18
CA THR A 213 -15.34 1.58 -9.36
C THR A 213 -14.86 1.69 -7.91
N LEU A 214 -13.55 1.83 -7.70
CA LEU A 214 -12.99 1.94 -6.35
C LEU A 214 -13.50 3.18 -5.61
N ILE A 215 -13.60 4.32 -6.29
CA ILE A 215 -14.14 5.56 -5.70
C ILE A 215 -15.60 5.36 -5.30
N ALA A 216 -16.42 4.70 -6.12
CA ALA A 216 -17.83 4.45 -5.77
C ALA A 216 -17.99 3.53 -4.55
N ILE A 217 -17.20 2.45 -4.49
CA ILE A 217 -17.15 1.52 -3.35
C ILE A 217 -16.70 2.27 -2.08
N ALA A 218 -15.56 2.97 -2.15
CA ALA A 218 -14.96 3.69 -1.04
C ALA A 218 -15.88 4.80 -0.51
N TYR A 219 -16.47 5.58 -1.42
CA TYR A 219 -17.38 6.67 -1.06
C TYR A 219 -18.64 6.13 -0.36
N THR A 220 -19.26 5.06 -0.89
CA THR A 220 -20.44 4.47 -0.23
C THR A 220 -20.10 3.94 1.17
N TYR A 221 -18.95 3.27 1.31
CA TYR A 221 -18.47 2.78 2.61
C TYR A 221 -18.25 3.94 3.59
N GLU A 222 -17.55 5.00 3.15
CA GLU A 222 -17.28 6.19 3.97
C GLU A 222 -18.59 6.87 4.41
N GLN A 223 -19.54 7.08 3.50
CA GLN A 223 -20.81 7.73 3.83
C GLN A 223 -21.69 6.88 4.74
N GLY A 224 -21.64 5.55 4.59
CA GLY A 224 -22.41 4.59 5.38
C GLY A 224 -21.88 4.30 6.78
N THR A 225 -20.65 4.74 7.09
CA THR A 225 -19.96 4.47 8.36
C THR A 225 -19.47 5.72 9.08
N ARG A 226 -18.96 6.70 8.33
CA ARG A 226 -18.40 7.97 8.84
C ARG A 226 -17.39 7.78 9.98
N HIS A 227 -16.52 6.78 9.86
CA HIS A 227 -15.56 6.44 10.92
C HIS A 227 -14.61 7.58 11.28
N ARG A 228 -14.26 8.47 10.36
CA ARG A 228 -13.30 9.54 10.63
C ARG A 228 -13.82 10.52 11.69
N VAL A 229 -13.01 10.72 12.73
CA VAL A 229 -13.15 11.78 13.73
C VAL A 229 -11.98 12.74 13.64
N ALA A 230 -12.24 14.04 13.85
CA ALA A 230 -11.18 15.05 13.90
C ALA A 230 -10.29 14.81 15.13
N PRO A 231 -8.95 14.91 15.00
CA PRO A 231 -8.07 14.67 16.13
C PRO A 231 -8.23 15.79 17.18
N PRO A 232 -8.26 15.45 18.49
CA PRO A 232 -8.45 16.43 19.55
C PRO A 232 -7.28 17.40 19.70
N SER A 233 -6.11 17.06 19.17
CA SER A 233 -4.91 17.92 19.19
C SER A 233 -4.99 19.15 18.30
N THR A 234 -5.97 19.23 17.39
CA THR A 234 -6.16 20.37 16.48
C THR A 234 -7.66 20.74 16.40
N PRO A 235 -8.22 21.36 17.46
CA PRO A 235 -9.60 21.82 17.43
C PRO A 235 -9.79 22.97 16.42
N PRO A 236 -11.04 23.29 16.04
CA PRO A 236 -11.34 24.51 15.29
C PRO A 236 -10.74 25.74 15.97
N LEU A 237 -10.28 26.70 15.17
CA LEU A 237 -9.87 28.01 15.67
C LEU A 237 -11.14 28.84 15.96
N ASP A 238 -11.12 29.58 17.08
CA ASP A 238 -12.17 30.53 17.46
C ASP A 238 -12.23 31.75 16.52
#